data_AF-A0AAU0BBE5-F1
#
_entry.id   AF-A0AAU0BBE5-F1
#
_cell.length_a   1.000
_cell.length_b   1.000
_cell.length_c   1.000
_cell.angle_alpha   90.00
_cell.angle_beta   90.00
_cell.angle_gamma   90.00
#
_symmetry.space_group_name_H-M   'P 1'
#
loop_
_entity.id
_entity.type
_entity.pdbx_description
1 polymer ?
#
loop_
_entity_poly.entity_id
_entity_poly.type
_entity_poly.pdbx_seq_one_letter_code
_entity_poly.pdbx_strand_id
1 'polypeptide(L)'
;MSSIRHVGDYQLTAHVTPGQGQFSAELLLSKSGGITLQRYRVPGDAFADRIAAHDHARQWMAICEVSSDGHVRFDAHASIRADLQ
;
A
#
# COMPACT_ATOMS: atom_id res chain seq x y z
N MET A 1 -0.07 -9.03 -11.19
CA MET A 1 0.58 -9.00 -9.85
C MET A 1 -0.50 -9.09 -8.78
N SER A 2 -0.24 -9.82 -7.70
CA SER A 2 -1.19 -10.08 -6.60
C SER A 2 -1.57 -8.81 -5.82
N SER A 3 -2.78 -8.78 -5.23
CA SER A 3 -3.20 -7.76 -4.24
C SER A 3 -2.62 -7.99 -2.84
N ILE A 4 -1.83 -9.06 -2.68
CA ILE A 4 -1.20 -9.45 -1.42
C ILE A 4 0.31 -9.66 -1.66
N ARG A 5 1.14 -9.12 -0.75
CA ARG A 5 2.58 -9.37 -0.68
C ARG A 5 2.96 -9.86 0.72
N HIS A 6 3.75 -10.93 0.81
CA HIS A 6 4.29 -11.42 2.08
C HIS A 6 5.70 -10.86 2.32
N VAL A 7 5.99 -10.49 3.57
CA VAL A 7 7.29 -9.96 4.01
C VAL A 7 7.60 -10.49 5.40
N GLY A 8 8.44 -11.51 5.49
CA GLY A 8 8.66 -12.23 6.75
C GLY A 8 7.34 -12.76 7.32
N ASP A 9 7.05 -12.44 8.57
CA ASP A 9 5.81 -12.82 9.25
C ASP A 9 4.61 -11.94 8.87
N TYR A 10 4.79 -10.92 8.03
CA TYR A 10 3.73 -9.97 7.72
C TYR A 10 3.13 -10.18 6.33
N GLN A 11 1.85 -9.85 6.23
CA GLN A 11 1.11 -9.78 4.98
C GLN A 11 0.69 -8.33 4.72
N LEU A 12 1.08 -7.80 3.57
CA LEU A 12 0.57 -6.55 3.03
C LEU A 12 -0.58 -6.84 2.07
N THR A 13 -1.65 -6.08 2.19
CA THR A 13 -2.79 -6.12 1.27
C THR A 13 -3.05 -4.72 0.73
N ALA A 14 -3.12 -4.59 -0.60
CA ALA A 14 -3.56 -3.35 -1.23
C ALA A 14 -5.06 -3.13 -0.94
N HIS A 15 -5.40 -1.94 -0.47
CA HIS A 15 -6.76 -1.61 -0.05
C HIS A 15 -7.18 -0.23 -0.57
N VAL A 16 -8.48 -0.04 -0.68
CA VAL A 16 -9.09 1.24 -1.05
C VAL A 16 -10.21 1.55 -0.09
N THR A 17 -10.11 2.72 0.54
CA THR A 17 -11.16 3.26 1.40
C THR A 17 -11.92 4.36 0.64
N PRO A 18 -13.25 4.23 0.45
CA PRO A 18 -14.07 5.30 -0.11
C PRO A 18 -14.28 6.43 0.92
N GLY A 19 -14.30 7.67 0.44
CA GLY A 19 -14.60 8.90 1.18
C GLY A 19 -15.68 9.74 0.49
N GLN A 20 -15.70 11.05 0.74
CA GLN A 20 -16.69 11.96 0.13
C GLN A 20 -16.46 12.13 -1.39
N GLY A 21 -16.97 11.18 -2.18
CA GLY A 21 -16.88 11.18 -3.64
C GLY A 21 -15.50 10.82 -4.21
N GLN A 22 -14.56 10.39 -3.37
CA GLN A 22 -13.19 10.03 -3.76
C GLN A 22 -12.74 8.75 -3.05
N PHE A 23 -11.61 8.21 -3.49
CA PHE A 23 -11.02 6.97 -3.01
C PHE A 23 -9.60 7.25 -2.49
N SER A 24 -9.27 6.70 -1.32
CA SER A 24 -7.90 6.75 -0.77
C SER A 24 -7.22 5.40 -0.97
N ALA A 25 -5.99 5.44 -1.48
CA ALA A 25 -5.11 4.28 -1.59
C ALA A 25 -4.47 3.97 -0.23
N GLU A 26 -4.53 2.71 0.19
CA GLU A 26 -4.06 2.28 1.51
C GLU A 26 -3.39 0.91 1.44
N LEU A 27 -2.50 0.64 2.40
CA LEU A 27 -2.00 -0.69 2.69
C LEU A 27 -2.52 -1.15 4.04
N LEU A 28 -2.98 -2.39 4.07
CA LEU A 28 -3.27 -3.11 5.30
C LEU A 28 -2.09 -4.04 5.59
N LEU A 29 -1.51 -3.90 6.78
CA LEU A 29 -0.48 -4.78 7.29
C LEU A 29 -1.08 -5.67 8.38
N SER A 30 -0.99 -6.98 8.20
CA SER A 30 -1.35 -7.96 9.22
C SER A 30 -0.16 -8.86 9.56
N LYS A 31 -0.07 -9.28 10.81
CA LYS A 31 0.88 -10.33 11.22
C LYS A 31 0.23 -11.70 10.99
N SER A 32 0.97 -12.61 10.37
CA SER A 32 0.55 -13.98 10.12
C SER A 32 0.10 -14.65 11.42
N GLY A 33 -1.11 -15.23 11.42
CA GLY A 33 -1.70 -15.87 12.59
C GLY A 33 -2.10 -14.92 13.73
N GLY A 34 -1.89 -13.60 13.58
CA GLY A 34 -2.28 -12.59 14.55
C GLY A 34 -3.56 -11.83 14.14
N ILE A 35 -4.17 -11.16 15.11
CA ILE A 35 -5.36 -10.30 14.90
C ILE A 35 -4.99 -8.82 14.65
N THR A 36 -3.69 -8.48 14.68
CA THR A 36 -3.25 -7.10 14.51
C THR A 36 -3.37 -6.70 13.05
N LEU A 37 -4.20 -5.69 12.79
CA LEU A 37 -4.34 -5.05 11.49
C LEU A 37 -3.97 -3.57 11.64
N GLN A 38 -2.91 -3.16 10.96
CA GLN A 38 -2.52 -1.77 10.85
C GLN A 38 -2.85 -1.26 9.46
N ARG A 39 -3.26 0.01 9.39
CA ARG A 39 -3.63 0.68 8.15
C ARG A 39 -2.69 1.83 7.90
N TYR A 40 -2.15 1.87 6.71
CA TYR A 40 -1.23 2.90 6.25
C TYR A 40 -1.81 3.57 5.02
N ARG A 41 -2.00 4.89 5.07
CA ARG A 41 -2.29 5.66 3.87
C ARG A 41 -1.00 5.78 3.06
N VAL A 42 -1.04 5.41 1.79
CA VAL A 42 0.14 5.54 0.93
C VAL A 42 0.31 7.01 0.50
N PRO A 43 1.54 7.46 0.21
CA PRO A 43 1.75 8.82 -0.29
C PRO A 43 1.00 9.08 -1.61
N GLY A 44 0.42 10.27 -1.72
CA GLY A 44 -0.33 10.71 -2.89
C GLY A 44 -1.69 11.31 -2.54
N ASP A 45 -2.34 11.87 -3.57
CA ASP A 45 -3.66 12.48 -3.46
C ASP A 45 -4.78 11.43 -3.42
N ALA A 46 -6.00 11.89 -3.18
CA ALA A 46 -7.19 11.07 -3.34
C ALA A 46 -7.56 10.92 -4.83
N PHE A 47 -8.21 9.81 -5.17
CA PHE A 47 -8.52 9.42 -6.54
C PHE A 47 -10.02 9.53 -6.79
N ALA A 48 -10.41 9.97 -7.98
CA ALA A 48 -11.82 9.93 -8.41
C ALA A 48 -12.28 8.51 -8.78
N ASP A 49 -11.34 7.62 -9.10
CA ASP A 49 -11.60 6.25 -9.53
C ASP A 49 -11.01 5.23 -8.54
N ARG A 50 -11.82 4.20 -8.23
CA ARG A 50 -11.45 3.12 -7.32
C ARG A 50 -10.34 2.25 -7.90
N ILE A 51 -10.34 2.01 -9.21
CA ILE A 51 -9.33 1.17 -9.87
C ILE A 51 -7.98 1.87 -9.80
N ALA A 52 -7.92 3.16 -10.15
CA ALA A 52 -6.71 3.98 -10.01
C ALA A 52 -6.16 3.99 -8.58
N ALA A 53 -7.01 4.18 -7.56
CA ALA A 53 -6.57 4.11 -6.16
C ALA A 53 -5.98 2.74 -5.78
N HIS A 54 -6.60 1.67 -6.26
CA HIS A 54 -6.15 0.31 -5.97
C HIS A 54 -4.81 0.00 -6.65
N ASP A 55 -4.63 0.42 -7.90
CA ASP A 55 -3.38 0.21 -8.62
C ASP A 55 -2.24 1.06 -8.04
N HIS A 56 -2.52 2.29 -7.57
CA HIS A 56 -1.56 3.09 -6.82
C HIS A 56 -1.14 2.41 -5.50
N ALA A 57 -2.11 1.86 -4.76
CA ALA A 57 -1.81 1.07 -3.55
C ALA A 57 -0.92 -0.15 -3.90
N ARG A 58 -1.17 -0.82 -5.03
CA ARG A 58 -0.35 -1.96 -5.48
C ARG A 58 1.08 -1.56 -5.84
N GLN A 59 1.27 -0.41 -6.49
CA GLN A 59 2.60 0.12 -6.80
C GLN A 59 3.39 0.38 -5.51
N TRP A 60 2.78 1.07 -4.54
CA TRP A 60 3.40 1.29 -3.23
C TRP A 60 3.65 -0.01 -2.46
N MET A 61 2.74 -0.98 -2.53
CA MET A 61 2.91 -2.29 -1.92
C MET A 61 4.17 -3.00 -2.43
N ALA A 62 4.50 -2.84 -3.71
CA ALA A 62 5.66 -3.48 -4.33
C ALA A 62 7.01 -2.90 -3.88
N ILE A 63 7.03 -1.62 -3.49
CA ILE A 63 8.27 -0.88 -3.21
C ILE A 63 8.46 -0.50 -1.74
N CYS A 64 7.42 -0.56 -0.90
CA CYS A 64 7.54 -0.22 0.51
C CYS A 64 8.38 -1.24 1.29
N GLU A 65 9.03 -0.76 2.34
CA GLU A 65 9.74 -1.61 3.29
C GLU A 65 8.84 -1.92 4.49
N VAL A 66 8.99 -3.12 5.04
CA VAL A 66 8.35 -3.52 6.31
C VAL A 66 9.45 -3.90 7.28
N SER A 67 9.51 -3.23 8.42
CA SER A 67 10.46 -3.55 9.49
C SER A 67 10.03 -4.81 10.24
N SER A 68 10.96 -5.42 10.99
CA SER A 68 10.70 -6.63 11.77
C SER A 68 9.65 -6.45 12.88
N ASP A 69 9.50 -5.23 13.39
CA ASP A 69 8.48 -4.82 14.36
C ASP A 69 7.14 -4.39 13.74
N GLY A 70 7.02 -4.47 12.40
CA GLY A 70 5.75 -4.30 11.71
C GLY A 70 5.40 -2.85 11.38
N HIS A 71 6.38 -2.01 11.08
CA HIS A 71 6.15 -0.66 10.56
C HIS A 71 6.41 -0.61 9.06
N VAL A 72 5.58 0.16 8.34
CA VAL A 72 5.73 0.38 6.89
C VAL A 72 6.47 1.70 6.64
N ARG A 73 7.50 1.64 5.80
CA ARG A 73 8.21 2.83 5.29
C ARG A 73 7.96 2.99 3.80
N PHE A 74 7.51 4.19 3.42
CA PHE A 74 7.34 4.58 2.02
C PHE A 74 8.54 5.44 1.60
N ASP A 75 9.41 4.90 0.76
CA ASP A 75 10.52 5.68 0.19
C ASP A 75 10.13 6.19 -1.20
N ALA A 76 10.00 7.51 -1.33
CA ALA A 76 9.60 8.16 -2.57
C ALA A 76 10.69 8.10 -3.66
N HIS A 77 11.91 7.68 -3.34
CA HIS A 77 13.00 7.59 -4.33
C HIS A 77 12.76 6.52 -5.41
N ALA A 78 11.84 5.57 -5.21
CA ALA A 78 11.53 4.53 -6.18
C ALA A 78 10.57 4.97 -7.31
N SER A 79 9.89 6.11 -7.18
CA SER A 79 8.85 6.54 -8.15
C SER A 79 9.36 7.39 -9.32
N ILE A 80 10.58 7.95 -9.26
CA ILE A 80 11.12 8.84 -10.31
C ILE A 80 11.66 8.06 -11.54
N ARG A 81 11.81 6.74 -11.45
CA ARG A 81 12.35 5.93 -12.56
C ARG A 81 11.32 5.44 -13.59
N ALA A 82 10.03 5.71 -13.39
CA ALA A 82 8.97 5.26 -14.31
C ALA A 82 8.54 6.30 -15.37
N ASP A 83 8.95 7.57 -15.24
CA ASP A 83 8.57 8.66 -16.17
C ASP A 83 9.66 8.99 -17.22
N LEU A 84 10.67 8.13 -17.36
CA LEU A 84 11.75 8.27 -18.34
C LEU A 84 11.97 6.96 -19.12
N GLN A 85 10.95 6.49 -19.84
CA GLN A 85 11.09 5.62 -21.02
C GLN A 85 10.03 5.92 -22.06
#